data_AF-A0A6C0IDQ7-F1
#
_entry.id   AF-A0A6C0IDQ7-F1
#
_cell.length_a   1.000
_cell.length_b   1.000
_cell.length_c   1.000
_cell.angle_alpha   90.00
_cell.angle_beta   90.00
_cell.angle_gamma   90.00
#
_symmetry.space_group_name_H-M   'P 1'
#
loop_
_entity.id
_entity.type
_entity.pdbx_description
1 polymer ?
#
loop_
_entity_poly.entity_id
_entity_poly.type
_entity_poly.pdbx_seq_one_letter_code
_entity_poly.pdbx_strand_id
1 'polypeptide(L)'
;MVTPGTFGYLIGKKKRIMHVTDDADLLWQILVREIYVLMKYYKSKELLKDAFEKIKVVKSNKNPTNLQQEQCKMFTNFALTQEKEKEKEKEQGWNKILHFCQSSYINLLEAGYLIKEDQDQESGLTFMLDFNKGEVRYYYKKNTNNNNIKILQSATIEEIMDYEEMPIKSYTDIMSEMREQFDTYYTAFKKIQNEKEKILELIKDAKAQNAINITDKLQTLLEEQLLEERTLNLSRRMFYNRLKALELIEEG
;
A
#
# COMPACT_ATOMS: atom_id res chain seq x y z
N MET A 1 -20.87 5.85 17.41
CA MET A 1 -20.44 4.50 17.00
C MET A 1 -20.10 4.57 15.53
N VAL A 2 -18.87 4.25 15.18
CA VAL A 2 -18.42 4.19 13.79
C VAL A 2 -18.95 2.89 13.19
N THR A 3 -19.56 2.95 12.00
CA THR A 3 -20.12 1.74 11.35
C THR A 3 -19.04 1.14 10.46
N PRO A 4 -18.46 -0.01 10.82
CA PRO A 4 -17.48 -0.66 9.95
C PRO A 4 -18.15 -1.07 8.63
N GLY A 5 -17.39 -0.91 7.56
CA GLY A 5 -17.83 -1.23 6.20
C GLY A 5 -16.73 -1.90 5.39
N THR A 6 -17.06 -2.13 4.13
CA THR A 6 -16.13 -2.68 3.15
C THR A 6 -16.16 -1.82 1.89
N PHE A 7 -14.98 -1.55 1.36
CA PHE A 7 -14.81 -1.06 0.01
C PHE A 7 -14.26 -2.19 -0.85
N GLY A 8 -14.73 -2.35 -2.07
CA GLY A 8 -14.16 -3.33 -2.97
C GLY A 8 -14.27 -2.95 -4.43
N TYR A 9 -13.62 -3.75 -5.24
CA TYR A 9 -13.72 -3.66 -6.68
C TYR A 9 -13.72 -5.01 -7.36
N LEU A 10 -14.24 -5.01 -8.57
CA LEU A 10 -14.23 -6.13 -9.49
C LEU A 10 -13.79 -5.63 -10.87
N ILE A 11 -12.60 -6.02 -11.31
CA ILE A 11 -12.05 -5.72 -12.63
C ILE A 11 -11.67 -7.04 -13.28
N GLY A 12 -12.39 -7.44 -14.34
CA GLY A 12 -12.28 -8.78 -14.90
C GLY A 12 -12.58 -9.83 -13.84
N LYS A 13 -11.66 -10.77 -13.65
CA LYS A 13 -11.68 -11.84 -12.65
C LYS A 13 -11.05 -11.43 -11.33
N LYS A 14 -10.45 -10.23 -11.24
CA LYS A 14 -9.80 -9.75 -10.03
C LYS A 14 -10.84 -9.05 -9.16
N LYS A 15 -11.11 -9.66 -8.01
CA LYS A 15 -11.91 -9.06 -6.95
C LYS A 15 -10.99 -8.73 -5.79
N ARG A 16 -11.26 -7.61 -5.13
CA ARG A 16 -10.57 -7.23 -3.90
C ARG A 16 -11.53 -6.49 -2.98
N ILE A 17 -11.43 -6.76 -1.69
CA ILE A 17 -12.18 -6.08 -0.65
C ILE A 17 -11.20 -5.52 0.38
N MET A 18 -11.54 -4.37 0.93
CA MET A 18 -10.82 -3.63 1.95
C MET A 18 -11.81 -3.29 3.06
N HIS A 19 -11.47 -3.62 4.29
CA HIS A 19 -12.27 -3.22 5.45
C HIS A 19 -11.94 -1.79 5.85
N VAL A 20 -12.96 -0.99 6.11
CA VAL A 20 -12.80 0.43 6.47
C VAL A 20 -13.60 0.72 7.73
N THR A 21 -12.97 1.43 8.67
CA THR A 21 -13.63 1.91 9.90
C THR A 21 -13.88 3.41 9.81
N ASP A 22 -12.83 4.22 9.63
CA ASP A 22 -12.93 5.67 9.87
C ASP A 22 -12.82 6.55 8.59
N ASP A 23 -12.36 5.99 7.46
CA ASP A 23 -11.96 6.76 6.25
C ASP A 23 -12.66 6.32 4.95
N ALA A 24 -13.90 5.82 5.02
CA ALA A 24 -14.57 5.26 3.84
C ALA A 24 -14.75 6.28 2.70
N ASP A 25 -15.11 7.53 3.03
CA ASP A 25 -15.29 8.60 2.06
C ASP A 25 -13.96 9.03 1.43
N LEU A 26 -12.90 9.14 2.24
CA LEU A 26 -11.56 9.48 1.75
C LEU A 26 -11.01 8.38 0.84
N LEU A 27 -11.16 7.12 1.24
CA LEU A 27 -10.73 5.98 0.44
C LEU A 27 -11.52 5.92 -0.88
N TRP A 28 -12.82 6.20 -0.85
CA TRP A 28 -13.63 6.31 -2.05
C TRP A 28 -13.10 7.40 -3.00
N GLN A 29 -12.83 8.61 -2.50
CA GLN A 29 -12.29 9.72 -3.30
C GLN A 29 -10.94 9.34 -3.94
N ILE A 30 -10.02 8.77 -3.17
CA ILE A 30 -8.71 8.33 -3.68
C ILE A 30 -8.90 7.32 -4.82
N LEU A 31 -9.78 6.33 -4.64
CA LEU A 31 -9.95 5.24 -5.60
C LEU A 31 -10.66 5.68 -6.88
N VAL A 32 -11.67 6.56 -6.80
CA VAL A 32 -12.28 7.18 -7.99
C VAL A 32 -11.24 7.96 -8.78
N ARG A 33 -10.41 8.76 -8.10
CA ARG A 33 -9.32 9.52 -8.71
C ARG A 33 -8.28 8.61 -9.38
N GLU A 34 -7.89 7.52 -8.74
CA GLU A 34 -6.98 6.55 -9.36
C GLU A 34 -7.59 5.88 -10.59
N ILE A 35 -8.88 5.52 -10.56
CA ILE A 35 -9.57 4.94 -11.71
C ILE A 35 -9.65 5.93 -12.87
N TYR A 36 -9.89 7.21 -12.59
CA TYR A 36 -9.85 8.26 -13.62
C TYR A 36 -8.48 8.33 -14.30
N VAL A 37 -7.40 8.40 -13.51
CA VAL A 37 -6.03 8.43 -14.03
C VAL A 37 -5.75 7.21 -14.92
N LEU A 38 -6.18 6.02 -14.48
CA LEU A 38 -6.00 4.79 -15.22
C LEU A 38 -6.83 4.75 -16.51
N MET A 39 -8.07 5.23 -16.48
CA MET A 39 -8.91 5.32 -17.66
C MET A 39 -8.34 6.28 -18.70
N LYS A 40 -7.80 7.41 -18.28
CA LYS A 40 -7.09 8.36 -19.16
C LYS A 40 -5.83 7.73 -19.77
N TYR A 41 -5.08 6.96 -18.97
CA TYR A 41 -3.86 6.31 -19.42
C TYR A 41 -4.11 5.16 -20.41
N TYR A 42 -5.01 4.23 -20.07
CA TYR A 42 -5.33 3.07 -20.92
C TYR A 42 -6.29 3.39 -22.06
N LYS A 43 -7.00 4.52 -22.01
CA LYS A 43 -7.94 5.03 -23.04
C LYS A 43 -9.20 4.20 -23.28
N SER A 44 -9.27 2.96 -22.81
CA SER A 44 -10.48 2.15 -22.85
C SER A 44 -10.62 1.21 -21.65
N LYS A 45 -11.86 0.81 -21.37
CA LYS A 45 -12.17 -0.12 -20.27
C LYS A 45 -11.56 -1.50 -20.52
N GLU A 46 -11.52 -1.93 -21.77
CA GLU A 46 -10.99 -3.23 -22.20
C GLU A 46 -9.48 -3.31 -21.96
N LEU A 47 -8.74 -2.27 -22.33
CA LEU A 47 -7.29 -2.23 -22.12
C LEU A 47 -6.93 -2.21 -20.63
N LEU A 48 -7.72 -1.50 -19.81
CA LEU A 48 -7.55 -1.51 -18.37
C LEU A 48 -7.85 -2.90 -17.78
N LYS A 49 -8.94 -3.55 -18.20
CA LYS A 49 -9.27 -4.93 -17.79
C LYS A 49 -8.16 -5.91 -18.15
N ASP A 50 -7.65 -5.84 -19.38
CA ASP A 50 -6.55 -6.70 -19.85
C ASP A 50 -5.27 -6.51 -19.04
N ALA A 51 -4.99 -5.28 -18.61
CA ALA A 51 -3.86 -4.99 -17.73
C ALA A 51 -4.06 -5.61 -16.33
N PHE A 52 -5.25 -5.47 -15.75
CA PHE A 52 -5.57 -6.08 -14.45
C PHE A 52 -5.55 -7.61 -14.49
N GLU A 53 -5.95 -8.24 -15.59
CA GLU A 53 -5.91 -9.70 -15.72
C GLU A 53 -4.49 -10.28 -15.65
N LYS A 54 -3.50 -9.52 -16.13
CA LYS A 54 -2.07 -9.89 -16.08
C LYS A 54 -1.50 -9.89 -14.65
N ILE A 55 -2.17 -9.25 -13.70
CA ILE A 55 -1.74 -9.21 -12.29
C ILE A 55 -1.76 -10.63 -11.71
N LYS A 56 -0.63 -11.05 -11.15
CA LYS A 56 -0.47 -12.39 -10.56
C LYS A 56 -1.05 -12.42 -9.16
N VAL A 57 -1.94 -13.38 -8.92
CA VAL A 57 -2.51 -13.61 -7.59
C VAL A 57 -1.58 -14.50 -6.78
N VAL A 58 -1.16 -14.03 -5.61
CA VAL A 58 -0.16 -14.69 -4.75
C VAL A 58 -0.72 -14.97 -3.36
N LYS A 59 -0.26 -16.05 -2.73
CA LYS A 59 -0.63 -16.36 -1.34
C LYS A 59 0.19 -15.48 -0.39
N SER A 60 -0.48 -14.86 0.57
CA SER A 60 0.11 -13.99 1.62
C SER A 60 1.41 -14.55 2.22
N ASN A 61 1.40 -15.82 2.64
CA ASN A 61 2.52 -16.45 3.35
C ASN A 61 3.61 -17.02 2.43
N LYS A 62 3.46 -16.95 1.10
CA LYS A 62 4.47 -17.48 0.18
C LYS A 62 5.61 -16.47 0.03
N ASN A 63 6.84 -16.96 0.00
CA ASN A 63 8.00 -16.10 -0.26
C ASN A 63 8.13 -15.74 -1.76
N PRO A 64 8.29 -14.45 -2.08
CA PRO A 64 8.72 -13.98 -3.40
C PRO A 64 10.20 -14.27 -3.65
N THR A 65 10.58 -14.37 -4.92
CA THR A 65 11.99 -14.47 -5.34
C THR A 65 12.74 -13.15 -5.13
N ASN A 66 14.07 -13.18 -5.03
CA ASN A 66 14.87 -11.95 -4.86
C ASN A 66 14.57 -10.88 -5.93
N LEU A 67 14.36 -11.29 -7.19
CA LEU A 67 13.98 -10.38 -8.25
C LEU A 67 12.64 -9.68 -7.97
N GLN A 68 11.66 -10.44 -7.47
CA GLN A 68 10.34 -9.92 -7.11
C GLN A 68 10.41 -9.00 -5.88
N GLN A 69 11.26 -9.33 -4.91
CA GLN A 69 11.51 -8.50 -3.73
C GLN A 69 12.08 -7.14 -4.14
N GLU A 70 13.06 -7.10 -5.05
CA GLU A 70 13.62 -5.85 -5.55
C GLU A 70 12.60 -5.05 -6.37
N GLN A 71 11.81 -5.70 -7.22
CA GLN A 71 10.76 -5.02 -7.99
C GLN A 71 9.69 -4.39 -7.09
N CYS A 72 9.24 -5.10 -6.05
CA CYS A 72 8.17 -4.65 -5.17
C CYS A 72 8.68 -3.90 -3.94
N LYS A 73 9.98 -3.59 -3.89
CA LYS A 73 10.65 -3.03 -2.71
C LYS A 73 10.03 -1.72 -2.24
N MET A 74 9.59 -0.90 -3.19
CA MET A 74 8.90 0.36 -2.91
C MET A 74 7.55 0.18 -2.21
N PHE A 75 6.97 -1.03 -2.17
CA PHE A 75 5.70 -1.33 -1.50
C PHE A 75 5.87 -2.05 -0.16
N THR A 76 7.11 -2.43 0.17
CA THR A 76 7.43 -3.22 1.36
C THR A 76 7.27 -2.41 2.64
N ASN A 77 6.79 -3.03 3.71
CA ASN A 77 6.85 -2.44 5.04
C ASN A 77 8.17 -2.78 5.75
N PHE A 78 9.05 -1.78 5.85
CA PHE A 78 10.37 -1.91 6.49
C PHE A 78 10.33 -1.72 8.01
N ALA A 79 9.22 -1.25 8.59
CA ALA A 79 9.07 -1.19 10.05
C ALA A 79 8.81 -2.60 10.64
N LEU A 80 8.09 -3.45 9.90
CA LEU A 80 7.78 -4.83 10.31
C LEU A 80 8.98 -5.79 10.22
N THR A 81 10.12 -5.33 9.72
CA THR A 81 11.37 -6.12 9.70
C THR A 81 12.10 -6.08 11.04
N GLN A 82 11.73 -5.17 11.96
CA GLN A 82 12.49 -4.93 13.20
C GLN A 82 11.90 -5.54 14.46
N GLU A 83 10.58 -5.78 14.53
CA GLU A 83 9.94 -6.24 15.76
C GLU A 83 10.03 -7.76 16.00
N LYS A 84 10.62 -8.54 15.09
CA LYS A 84 10.71 -10.01 15.21
C LYS A 84 12.07 -10.61 14.83
N GLU A 85 13.16 -9.99 15.26
CA GLU A 85 14.49 -10.64 15.21
C GLU A 85 14.62 -11.88 16.14
N LYS A 86 13.58 -12.24 16.91
CA LYS A 86 13.55 -13.48 17.71
C LYS A 86 12.61 -14.57 17.21
N GLU A 87 11.86 -14.36 16.13
CA GLU A 87 10.98 -15.40 15.56
C GLU A 87 11.15 -15.50 14.03
N LYS A 88 12.15 -16.30 13.63
CA LYS A 88 12.36 -16.84 12.28
C LYS A 88 12.58 -15.80 11.17
N GLU A 89 13.84 -15.61 10.80
CA GLU A 89 14.33 -15.02 9.55
C GLU A 89 13.81 -15.68 8.25
N LYS A 90 12.78 -16.52 8.26
CA LYS A 90 12.48 -17.40 7.13
C LYS A 90 11.45 -16.93 6.12
N GLU A 91 10.58 -15.95 6.41
CA GLU A 91 9.51 -15.65 5.44
C GLU A 91 9.17 -14.15 5.37
N GLN A 92 9.80 -13.45 4.42
CA GLN A 92 9.23 -12.21 3.87
C GLN A 92 8.07 -12.60 2.94
N GLY A 93 6.95 -13.03 3.53
CA GLY A 93 5.74 -13.31 2.76
C GLY A 93 5.30 -12.10 1.93
N TRP A 94 4.56 -12.35 0.86
CA TRP A 94 3.96 -11.31 0.02
C TRP A 94 3.20 -10.23 0.81
N ASN A 95 2.62 -10.56 1.98
CA ASN A 95 1.98 -9.59 2.87
C ASN A 95 2.89 -8.47 3.38
N LYS A 96 4.16 -8.76 3.65
CA LYS A 96 5.12 -7.75 4.08
C LYS A 96 5.59 -6.90 2.90
N ILE A 97 5.77 -7.54 1.74
CA ILE A 97 6.33 -6.92 0.54
C ILE A 97 5.32 -6.03 -0.17
N LEU A 98 4.05 -6.43 -0.20
CA LEU A 98 2.99 -5.66 -0.86
C LEU A 98 2.11 -4.91 0.14
N HIS A 99 2.59 -4.71 1.37
CA HIS A 99 1.82 -4.12 2.47
C HIS A 99 1.15 -2.80 2.04
N PHE A 100 1.91 -1.93 1.38
CA PHE A 100 1.40 -0.64 0.94
C PHE A 100 0.85 -0.63 -0.50
N CYS A 101 0.78 -1.80 -1.15
CA CYS A 101 0.30 -1.93 -2.51
C CYS A 101 -1.20 -2.25 -2.57
N GLN A 102 -1.72 -3.04 -1.63
CA GLN A 102 -3.04 -3.66 -1.77
C GLN A 102 -4.25 -2.70 -1.76
N SER A 103 -4.04 -1.44 -1.37
CA SER A 103 -5.09 -0.42 -1.28
C SER A 103 -5.16 0.54 -2.46
N SER A 104 -4.36 0.33 -3.52
CA SER A 104 -4.26 1.24 -4.66
C SER A 104 -4.22 0.47 -5.99
N TYR A 105 -5.03 0.91 -6.95
CA TYR A 105 -5.11 0.31 -8.29
C TYR A 105 -3.83 0.48 -9.08
N ILE A 106 -3.25 1.68 -9.01
CA ILE A 106 -2.02 2.04 -9.70
C ILE A 106 -0.84 1.25 -9.08
N ASN A 107 -0.76 1.12 -7.74
CA ASN A 107 0.21 0.23 -7.09
C ASN A 107 0.00 -1.24 -7.53
N LEU A 108 -1.27 -1.65 -7.65
CA LEU A 108 -1.75 -2.86 -8.33
C LEU A 108 -0.98 -3.21 -9.59
N LEU A 109 -1.15 -2.30 -10.54
CA LEU A 109 -0.64 -2.44 -11.88
C LEU A 109 0.88 -2.35 -11.93
N GLU A 110 1.47 -1.46 -11.12
CA GLU A 110 2.92 -1.30 -11.06
C GLU A 110 3.59 -2.54 -10.46
N ALA A 111 3.12 -3.04 -9.32
CA ALA A 111 3.67 -4.23 -8.70
C ALA A 111 3.43 -5.47 -9.58
N GLY A 112 2.28 -5.55 -10.24
CA GLY A 112 1.86 -6.73 -10.99
C GLY A 112 1.47 -7.92 -10.12
N TYR A 113 1.26 -7.70 -8.81
CA TYR A 113 0.90 -8.72 -7.84
C TYR A 113 -0.27 -8.30 -6.95
N LEU A 114 -1.18 -9.25 -6.70
CA LEU A 114 -2.33 -9.12 -5.81
C LEU A 114 -2.28 -10.24 -4.78
N ILE A 115 -2.42 -9.92 -3.50
CA ILE A 115 -2.51 -10.91 -2.45
C ILE A 115 -3.92 -11.53 -2.48
N LYS A 116 -3.97 -12.86 -2.55
CA LYS A 116 -5.18 -13.61 -2.26
C LYS A 116 -5.43 -13.53 -0.77
N GLU A 117 -6.52 -12.87 -0.39
CA GLU A 117 -7.03 -12.97 0.97
C GLU A 117 -8.01 -14.12 1.06
N ASP A 118 -7.91 -14.92 2.12
CA ASP A 118 -8.84 -16.02 2.38
C ASP A 118 -10.21 -15.49 2.86
N GLN A 119 -10.33 -14.18 3.08
CA GLN A 119 -11.55 -13.50 3.52
C GLN A 119 -11.87 -12.29 2.61
N ASP A 120 -12.21 -12.53 1.34
CA ASP A 120 -12.91 -11.56 0.49
C ASP A 120 -14.39 -11.44 0.92
N GLN A 121 -14.64 -11.21 2.21
CA GLN A 121 -15.98 -11.16 2.78
C GLN A 121 -16.46 -9.72 2.92
N GLU A 122 -17.35 -9.34 2.01
CA GLU A 122 -18.16 -8.12 2.13
C GLU A 122 -18.95 -8.18 3.44
N SER A 123 -18.87 -7.12 4.23
CA SER A 123 -19.61 -7.01 5.49
C SER A 123 -19.98 -5.55 5.76
N GLY A 124 -21.11 -5.36 6.44
CA GLY A 124 -21.60 -4.03 6.80
C GLY A 124 -22.05 -3.21 5.59
N LEU A 125 -21.76 -1.91 5.62
CA LEU A 125 -21.96 -1.01 4.49
C LEU A 125 -20.86 -1.29 3.46
N THR A 126 -21.25 -1.72 2.27
CA THR A 126 -20.35 -2.13 1.19
C THR A 126 -20.45 -1.16 0.03
N PHE A 127 -19.31 -0.62 -0.38
CA PHE A 127 -19.15 0.09 -1.63
C PHE A 127 -18.38 -0.82 -2.61
N MET A 128 -18.94 -1.08 -3.79
CA MET A 128 -18.34 -1.97 -4.79
C MET A 128 -18.29 -1.30 -6.15
N LEU A 129 -17.09 -1.08 -6.67
CA LEU A 129 -16.86 -0.68 -8.05
C LEU A 129 -16.81 -1.94 -8.95
N ASP A 130 -17.82 -2.15 -9.78
CA ASP A 130 -17.90 -3.27 -10.72
C ASP A 130 -17.59 -2.79 -12.13
N PHE A 131 -16.31 -2.86 -12.49
CA PHE A 131 -15.80 -2.42 -13.78
C PHE A 131 -16.27 -3.32 -14.95
N ASN A 132 -16.70 -4.54 -14.63
CA ASN A 132 -17.26 -5.43 -15.63
C ASN A 132 -18.62 -4.94 -16.11
N LYS A 133 -19.43 -4.44 -15.17
CA LYS A 133 -20.76 -3.90 -15.44
C LYS A 133 -20.78 -2.40 -15.72
N GLY A 134 -19.70 -1.70 -15.42
CA GLY A 134 -19.65 -0.24 -15.57
C GLY A 134 -20.45 0.49 -14.50
N GLU A 135 -20.60 -0.11 -13.32
CA GLU A 135 -21.41 0.44 -12.23
C GLU A 135 -20.66 0.46 -10.90
N VAL A 136 -21.08 1.37 -10.04
CA VAL A 136 -20.79 1.41 -8.61
C VAL A 136 -22.07 1.06 -7.87
N ARG A 137 -21.95 0.21 -6.85
CA ARG A 137 -23.05 -0.14 -5.95
C ARG A 137 -22.67 0.14 -4.51
N TYR A 138 -23.52 0.88 -3.81
CA TYR A 138 -23.50 1.02 -2.37
C TYR A 138 -24.66 0.25 -1.76
N TYR A 139 -24.35 -0.70 -0.89
CA TYR A 139 -25.35 -1.62 -0.34
C TYR A 139 -25.00 -2.05 1.07
N TYR A 140 -25.98 -2.55 1.81
CA TYR A 140 -25.74 -3.16 3.10
C TYR A 140 -25.79 -4.68 2.98
N LYS A 141 -24.78 -5.36 3.54
CA LYS A 141 -24.70 -6.82 3.63
C LYS A 141 -24.60 -7.26 5.09
N LYS A 142 -25.57 -8.07 5.53
CA LYS A 142 -25.53 -8.69 6.87
C LYS A 142 -24.45 -9.76 6.90
N ASN A 143 -23.75 -9.88 8.03
CA ASN A 143 -22.73 -10.90 8.32
C ASN A 143 -23.26 -12.35 8.38
N THR A 144 -24.48 -12.61 7.92
CA THR A 144 -25.07 -13.96 7.90
C THR A 144 -25.00 -14.54 6.49
N ASN A 145 -24.86 -15.87 6.39
CA ASN A 145 -24.73 -16.65 5.14
C ASN A 145 -25.87 -16.48 4.10
N ASN A 146 -26.82 -15.58 4.33
CA ASN A 146 -27.85 -15.23 3.37
C ASN A 146 -27.40 -14.06 2.50
N ASN A 147 -27.42 -14.26 1.18
CA ASN A 147 -27.15 -13.26 0.13
C ASN A 147 -28.20 -12.12 0.05
N ASN A 148 -28.84 -11.76 1.17
CA ASN A 148 -29.79 -10.65 1.23
C ASN A 148 -29.05 -9.32 1.21
N ILE A 149 -28.68 -8.90 -0.01
CA ILE A 149 -28.08 -7.61 -0.31
C ILE A 149 -29.21 -6.58 -0.42
N LYS A 150 -29.17 -5.54 0.40
CA LYS A 150 -30.04 -4.37 0.24
C LYS A 150 -29.24 -3.29 -0.47
N ILE A 151 -29.50 -3.09 -1.77
CA ILE A 151 -28.93 -1.96 -2.53
C ILE A 151 -29.49 -0.67 -1.95
N LEU A 152 -28.61 0.24 -1.57
CA LEU A 152 -28.95 1.56 -1.04
C LEU A 152 -28.87 2.60 -2.16
N GLN A 153 -27.82 2.53 -2.97
CA GLN A 153 -27.59 3.43 -4.09
C GLN A 153 -26.72 2.76 -5.18
N SER A 154 -26.83 3.23 -6.41
CA SER A 154 -25.96 2.84 -7.51
C SER A 154 -25.73 4.04 -8.44
N ALA A 155 -24.58 4.05 -9.12
CA ALA A 155 -24.23 5.02 -10.16
C ALA A 155 -23.41 4.30 -11.25
N THR A 156 -23.35 4.86 -12.45
CA THR A 156 -22.44 4.41 -13.51
C THR A 156 -21.01 4.89 -13.25
N ILE A 157 -20.04 4.27 -13.91
CA ILE A 157 -18.64 4.72 -13.83
C ILE A 157 -18.48 6.10 -14.49
N GLU A 158 -19.25 6.38 -15.53
CA GLU A 158 -19.30 7.68 -16.19
C GLU A 158 -19.77 8.76 -15.23
N GLU A 159 -20.87 8.55 -14.51
CA GLU A 159 -21.42 9.52 -13.55
C GLU A 159 -20.44 9.83 -12.40
N ILE A 160 -19.69 8.85 -11.91
CA ILE A 160 -18.66 9.11 -10.87
C ILE A 160 -17.39 9.76 -11.45
N MET A 161 -17.13 9.57 -12.75
CA MET A 161 -15.98 10.17 -13.46
C MET A 161 -16.23 11.63 -13.86
N ASP A 162 -17.48 12.08 -13.88
CA ASP A 162 -17.87 13.47 -14.16
C ASP A 162 -17.70 14.40 -12.94
N TYR A 163 -17.10 13.92 -11.84
CA TYR A 163 -16.74 14.77 -10.70
C TYR A 163 -15.82 15.91 -11.17
N GLU A 164 -16.15 17.14 -10.79
CA GLU A 164 -15.49 18.36 -11.29
C GLU A 164 -13.98 18.43 -10.96
N GLU A 165 -13.55 17.70 -9.94
CA GLU A 165 -12.19 17.73 -9.40
C GLU A 165 -11.41 16.43 -9.71
N MET A 166 -10.86 16.36 -10.92
CA MET A 166 -10.09 15.20 -11.41
C MET A 166 -8.56 15.45 -11.42
N PRO A 167 -7.73 14.44 -11.10
CA PRO A 167 -6.29 14.60 -11.12
C PRO A 167 -5.77 14.98 -12.51
N ILE A 168 -4.86 15.94 -12.54
CA ILE A 168 -4.22 16.41 -13.79
C ILE A 168 -2.98 15.58 -14.15
N LYS A 169 -2.24 15.09 -13.15
CA LYS A 169 -1.01 14.30 -13.34
C LYS A 169 -1.33 12.98 -14.03
N SER A 170 -0.48 12.60 -14.98
CA SER A 170 -0.64 11.33 -15.68
C SER A 170 -0.18 10.15 -14.82
N TYR A 171 -0.59 8.93 -15.19
CA TYR A 171 -0.08 7.71 -14.55
C TYR A 171 1.45 7.67 -14.50
N THR A 172 2.12 8.07 -15.59
CA THR A 172 3.58 8.06 -15.68
C THR A 172 4.21 9.08 -14.73
N ASP A 173 3.63 10.26 -14.59
CA ASP A 173 4.16 11.32 -13.71
C ASP A 173 4.01 10.91 -12.25
N ILE A 174 2.82 10.40 -11.88
CA ILE A 174 2.54 9.88 -10.53
C ILE A 174 3.56 8.79 -10.17
N MET A 175 3.80 7.85 -11.08
CA MET A 175 4.75 6.77 -10.82
C MET A 175 6.20 7.25 -10.76
N SER A 176 6.58 8.26 -11.56
CA SER A 176 7.92 8.85 -11.51
C SER A 176 8.17 9.54 -10.18
N GLU A 177 7.24 10.41 -9.74
CA GLU A 177 7.33 11.12 -8.46
C GLU A 177 7.44 10.15 -7.29
N MET A 178 6.62 9.09 -7.30
CA MET A 178 6.66 8.06 -6.27
C MET A 178 8.01 7.33 -6.20
N ARG A 179 8.65 7.06 -7.35
CA ARG A 179 9.97 6.40 -7.38
C ARG A 179 11.04 7.32 -6.83
N GLU A 180 11.08 8.58 -7.26
CA GLU A 180 12.04 9.57 -6.78
C GLU A 180 11.95 9.76 -5.26
N GLN A 181 10.72 9.87 -4.77
CA GLN A 181 10.41 9.95 -3.36
C GLN A 181 10.88 8.71 -2.60
N PHE A 182 10.62 7.52 -3.14
CA PHE A 182 11.09 6.27 -2.55
C PHE A 182 12.62 6.18 -2.54
N ASP A 183 13.29 6.58 -3.62
CA ASP A 183 14.76 6.54 -3.73
C ASP A 183 15.42 7.47 -2.71
N THR A 184 14.87 8.66 -2.51
CA THR A 184 15.30 9.60 -1.47
C THR A 184 15.19 8.98 -0.08
N TYR A 185 14.01 8.43 0.25
CA TYR A 185 13.79 7.72 1.50
C TYR A 185 14.75 6.53 1.66
N TYR A 186 14.90 5.70 0.62
CA TYR A 186 15.66 4.46 0.69
C TYR A 186 17.16 4.71 0.83
N THR A 187 17.66 5.81 0.25
CA THR A 187 19.03 6.28 0.44
C THR A 187 19.28 6.68 1.91
N ALA A 188 18.38 7.47 2.51
CA ALA A 188 18.47 7.83 3.92
C ALA A 188 18.37 6.59 4.83
N PHE A 189 17.43 5.70 4.55
CA PHE A 189 17.26 4.44 5.28
C PHE A 189 18.53 3.58 5.26
N LYS A 190 19.15 3.40 4.08
CA LYS A 190 20.42 2.67 3.96
C LYS A 190 21.54 3.30 4.78
N LYS A 191 21.63 4.63 4.79
CA LYS A 191 22.62 5.35 5.59
C LYS A 191 22.47 5.02 7.08
N ILE A 192 21.25 5.08 7.59
CA ILE A 192 20.93 4.73 8.98
C ILE A 192 21.28 3.26 9.27
N GLN A 193 20.92 2.31 8.39
CA GLN A 193 21.31 0.89 8.60
C GLN A 193 22.82 0.70 8.65
N ASN A 194 23.56 1.30 7.73
CA ASN A 194 25.03 1.20 7.70
C ASN A 194 25.66 1.80 8.96
N GLU A 195 25.10 2.89 9.49
CA GLU A 195 25.56 3.51 10.75
C GLU A 195 25.25 2.61 11.95
N LYS A 196 24.05 2.02 12.01
CA LYS A 196 23.68 1.05 13.05
C LYS A 196 24.60 -0.17 13.05
N GLU A 197 24.90 -0.74 11.88
CA GLU A 197 25.81 -1.89 11.74
C GLU A 197 27.20 -1.56 12.31
N LYS A 198 27.77 -0.40 11.96
CA LYS A 198 29.05 0.06 12.51
C LYS A 198 29.00 0.25 14.04
N ILE A 199 27.93 0.84 14.57
CA ILE A 199 27.77 1.03 16.01
C ILE A 199 27.68 -0.33 16.72
N LEU A 200 26.96 -1.30 16.16
CA LEU A 200 26.85 -2.65 16.72
C LEU A 200 28.20 -3.38 16.75
N GLU A 201 29.01 -3.25 15.70
CA GLU A 201 30.39 -3.77 15.68
C GLU A 201 31.25 -3.13 16.77
N LEU A 202 31.20 -1.80 16.91
CA LEU A 202 31.92 -1.09 17.96
C LEU A 202 31.46 -1.48 19.38
N ILE A 203 30.16 -1.72 19.58
CA ILE A 203 29.63 -2.21 20.86
C ILE A 203 30.23 -3.58 21.19
N LYS A 204 30.31 -4.47 20.20
CA LYS A 204 30.89 -5.80 20.37
C LYS A 204 32.35 -5.71 20.78
N ASP A 205 33.13 -4.86 20.13
CA ASP A 205 34.55 -4.65 20.43
C ASP A 205 34.76 -4.00 21.80
N ALA A 206 33.98 -2.96 22.14
CA ALA A 206 34.05 -2.30 23.44
C ALA A 206 33.72 -3.25 24.61
N LYS A 207 32.74 -4.14 24.42
CA LYS A 207 32.42 -5.20 25.39
C LYS A 207 33.58 -6.19 25.56
N ALA A 208 34.22 -6.60 24.46
CA ALA A 208 35.38 -7.49 24.53
C ALA A 208 36.57 -6.88 25.29
N GLN A 209 36.70 -5.55 25.26
CA GLN A 209 37.74 -4.80 25.97
C GLN A 209 37.32 -4.36 27.39
N ASN A 210 36.13 -4.74 27.87
CA ASN A 210 35.55 -4.27 29.14
C ASN A 210 35.47 -2.73 29.27
N ALA A 211 35.31 -2.02 28.15
CA ALA A 211 35.21 -0.56 28.12
C ALA A 211 33.75 -0.11 28.36
N ILE A 212 33.31 -0.17 29.63
CA ILE A 212 31.91 0.09 30.02
C ILE A 212 31.45 1.49 29.59
N ASN A 213 32.22 2.54 29.89
CA ASN A 213 31.87 3.92 29.52
C ASN A 213 31.73 4.14 28.00
N ILE A 214 32.48 3.38 27.20
CA ILE A 214 32.40 3.45 25.72
C ILE A 214 31.15 2.70 25.25
N THR A 215 30.88 1.54 25.86
CA THR A 215 29.70 0.74 25.57
C THR A 215 28.41 1.51 25.81
N ASP A 216 28.30 2.24 26.92
CA ASP A 216 27.11 3.03 27.25
C ASP A 216 26.87 4.16 26.24
N LYS A 217 27.94 4.89 25.86
CA LYS A 217 27.85 5.93 24.83
C LYS A 217 27.42 5.38 23.47
N LEU A 218 27.96 4.22 23.07
CA LEU A 218 27.57 3.58 21.82
C LEU A 218 26.13 3.07 21.84
N GLN A 219 25.62 2.64 23.00
CA GLN A 219 24.21 2.28 23.16
C GLN A 219 23.29 3.50 22.99
N THR A 220 23.64 4.65 23.59
CA THR A 220 22.89 5.90 23.36
C THR A 220 22.87 6.30 21.89
N LEU A 221 24.01 6.22 21.19
CA LEU A 221 24.07 6.49 19.75
C LEU A 221 23.21 5.51 18.94
N LEU A 222 23.13 4.24 19.34
CA LEU A 222 22.26 3.27 18.69
C LEU A 222 20.77 3.63 18.89
N GLU A 223 20.39 4.09 20.09
CA GLU A 223 19.03 4.53 20.39
C GLU A 223 18.63 5.76 19.56
N GLU A 224 19.54 6.72 19.38
CA GLU A 224 19.32 7.88 18.51
C GLU A 224 19.06 7.46 17.06
N GLN A 225 19.85 6.54 16.52
CA GLN A 225 19.67 6.01 15.17
C GLN A 225 18.34 5.24 15.01
N LEU A 226 17.93 4.49 16.03
CA LEU A 226 16.62 3.82 16.05
C LEU A 226 15.46 4.82 16.08
N LEU A 227 15.61 5.95 16.76
CA LEU A 227 14.61 7.02 16.77
C LEU A 227 14.53 7.74 15.42
N GLU A 228 15.67 8.04 14.81
CA GLU A 228 15.74 8.63 13.47
C GLU A 228 15.08 7.72 12.44
N GLU A 229 15.38 6.42 12.50
CA GLU A 229 14.76 5.42 11.64
C GLU A 229 13.23 5.36 11.81
N ARG A 230 12.74 5.35 13.05
CA ARG A 230 11.29 5.38 13.32
C ARG A 230 10.65 6.63 12.74
N THR A 231 11.29 7.78 12.87
CA THR A 231 10.82 9.06 12.34
C THR A 231 10.77 9.04 10.81
N LEU A 232 11.81 8.50 10.16
CA LEU A 232 11.87 8.29 8.72
C LEU A 232 10.79 7.31 8.23
N ASN A 233 10.49 6.26 9.01
CA ASN A 233 9.41 5.33 8.70
C ASN A 233 8.01 5.92 8.90
N LEU A 234 7.84 6.88 9.81
CA LEU A 234 6.57 7.59 10.00
C LEU A 234 6.25 8.51 8.83
N SER A 235 7.25 9.27 8.34
CA SER A 235 7.07 10.10 7.14
C SER A 235 6.72 9.25 5.91
N ARG A 236 7.13 7.98 5.89
CA ARG A 236 6.81 7.01 4.85
C ARG A 236 5.29 6.77 4.65
N ARG A 237 4.47 6.95 5.69
CA ARG A 237 2.99 6.75 5.58
C ARG A 237 2.34 7.76 4.63
N MET A 238 2.91 8.96 4.48
CA MET A 238 2.40 10.00 3.59
C MET A 238 2.51 9.62 2.10
N PHE A 239 3.53 8.83 1.74
CA PHE A 239 3.81 8.43 0.35
C PHE A 239 2.74 7.49 -0.24
N TYR A 240 2.11 6.65 0.59
CA TYR A 240 1.18 5.62 0.11
C TYR A 240 -0.27 6.04 0.06
N ASN A 241 -0.63 7.06 0.85
CA ASN A 241 -1.94 7.68 0.69
C ASN A 241 -2.02 8.52 -0.57
N ARG A 242 -0.88 8.81 -1.23
CA ARG A 242 -0.76 9.43 -2.57
C ARG A 242 -1.56 10.71 -2.74
N LEU A 243 -2.01 11.30 -1.64
CA LEU A 243 -2.92 12.45 -1.65
C LEU A 243 -2.28 13.59 -2.42
N LYS A 244 -0.98 13.84 -2.20
CA LYS A 244 -0.21 14.84 -2.95
C LYS A 244 -0.02 14.51 -4.43
N ALA A 245 0.17 13.25 -4.80
CA ALA A 245 0.31 12.86 -6.21
C ALA A 245 -1.03 12.89 -6.96
N LEU A 246 -2.13 12.73 -6.22
CA LEU A 246 -3.52 12.82 -6.70
C LEU A 246 -4.15 14.20 -6.42
N GLU A 247 -3.36 15.16 -5.90
CA GLU A 247 -3.81 16.54 -5.70
C GLU A 247 -4.01 17.21 -7.06
N LEU A 248 -4.94 18.17 -7.07
CA LEU A 248 -5.39 18.87 -8.26
C LEU A 248 -4.49 20.05 -8.64
N ILE A 249 -3.37 20.22 -7.93
CA ILE A 249 -2.57 21.45 -7.98
C ILE A 249 -1.74 21.44 -9.27
N GLU A 250 -2.00 22.40 -10.16
CA GLU A 250 -1.00 22.84 -11.13
C GLU A 250 0.18 23.39 -10.34
N GLU A 251 1.33 22.72 -10.43
CA GLU A 251 2.60 23.32 -10.01
C GLU A 251 2.84 24.52 -10.95
N GLY A 252 2.42 25.70 -10.48
CA GLY A 252 2.69 26.99 -11.12
C GLY A 252 4.14 27.41 -10.99
#